data_AF-A0A8H6MYI7-F1
#
_entry.id   AF-A0A8H6MYI7-F1
#
_cell.length_a   1.000
_cell.length_b   1.000
_cell.length_c   1.000
_cell.angle_alpha   90.00
_cell.angle_beta   90.00
_cell.angle_gamma   90.00
#
_symmetry.space_group_name_H-M   'P 1'
#
loop_
_entity.id
_entity.type
_entity.pdbx_description
1 polymer ?
#
loop_
_entity_poly.entity_id
_entity_poly.type
_entity_poly.pdbx_seq_one_letter_code
_entity_poly.pdbx_strand_id
1 'polypeptide(L)'
;MADPDFKHAALPNLPTELLELIGEELGSSFAALSALARVSARFHAVFTRLLYDSPAKAYDPILIIGAARCGNLAALQLAHEKYGADLNRTRIYPITAKEKSQLGIKYNLSPAARWGAPLHFAVAAGHMKVVSWLLSKGVNIEAPGRLYCGCETVEENMPT
;
A
#
# COMPACT_ATOMS: atom_id res chain seq x y z
N MET A 1 34.50 24.63 -30.71
CA MET A 1 34.34 23.16 -30.76
C MET A 1 33.70 22.74 -29.45
N ALA A 2 32.39 22.58 -29.42
CA ALA A 2 31.64 22.11 -28.27
C ALA A 2 31.47 20.58 -28.41
N ASP A 3 31.77 19.86 -27.35
CA ASP A 3 31.77 18.40 -27.24
C ASP A 3 30.35 17.82 -27.41
N PRO A 4 30.09 16.87 -28.33
CA PRO A 4 28.74 16.44 -28.68
C PRO A 4 28.18 15.27 -27.83
N ASP A 5 28.88 14.77 -26.80
CA ASP A 5 28.53 13.46 -26.21
C ASP A 5 28.14 13.47 -24.72
N PHE A 6 27.58 14.57 -24.20
CA PHE A 6 26.81 14.53 -22.95
C PHE A 6 25.42 13.92 -23.21
N LYS A 7 25.38 12.62 -23.54
CA LYS A 7 24.14 11.84 -23.49
C LYS A 7 23.66 11.88 -22.04
N HIS A 8 22.62 12.68 -21.85
CA HIS A 8 21.91 12.97 -20.60
C HIS A 8 22.13 11.91 -19.52
N ALA A 9 22.70 12.33 -18.39
CA ALA A 9 22.76 11.53 -17.17
C ALA A 9 21.34 11.20 -16.69
N ALA A 10 20.72 10.23 -17.34
CA ALA A 10 19.40 9.77 -17.03
C ALA A 10 19.52 8.85 -15.82
N LEU A 11 18.68 9.08 -14.81
CA LEU A 11 18.47 8.19 -13.66
C LEU A 11 18.55 6.67 -13.99
N PRO A 12 18.00 6.16 -15.10
CA PRO A 12 18.14 4.75 -15.49
C PRO A 12 19.57 4.24 -15.79
N ASN A 13 20.55 5.12 -16.05
CA ASN A 13 21.93 4.78 -16.38
C ASN A 13 22.88 4.77 -15.16
N LEU A 14 22.41 5.16 -13.98
CA LEU A 14 23.22 5.13 -12.75
C LEU A 14 23.59 3.69 -12.36
N PRO A 15 24.73 3.45 -11.70
CA PRO A 15 25.03 2.18 -11.03
C PRO A 15 23.97 1.80 -9.99
N THR A 16 23.85 0.50 -9.68
CA THR A 16 22.84 -0.01 -8.75
C THR A 16 23.06 0.51 -7.34
N GLU A 17 24.32 0.68 -6.94
CA GLU A 17 24.76 1.20 -5.65
C GLU A 17 24.27 2.64 -5.43
N LEU A 18 24.29 3.48 -6.47
CA LEU A 18 23.79 4.85 -6.37
C LEU A 18 22.26 4.90 -6.32
N LEU A 19 21.59 3.97 -7.00
CA LEU A 19 20.13 3.82 -6.90
C LEU A 19 19.73 3.33 -5.50
N GLU A 20 20.53 2.44 -4.91
CA GLU A 20 20.33 1.98 -3.53
C GLU A 20 20.51 3.11 -2.53
N LEU A 21 21.58 3.91 -2.67
CA LEU A 21 21.83 5.08 -1.82
C LEU A 21 20.67 6.09 -1.87
N ILE A 22 20.13 6.37 -3.06
CA ILE A 22 18.93 7.21 -3.24
C ILE A 22 17.73 6.60 -2.52
N GLY A 23 17.58 5.28 -2.60
CA GLY A 23 16.47 4.57 -1.96
C GLY A 23 16.56 4.53 -0.43
N GLU A 24 17.78 4.46 0.12
CA GLU A 24 18.04 4.57 1.56
C GLU A 24 17.69 5.96 2.09
N GLU A 25 18.11 7.02 1.40
CA GLU A 25 17.75 8.41 1.74
C GLU A 25 16.24 8.65 1.66
N LEU A 26 15.58 8.08 0.64
CA LEU A 26 14.13 8.12 0.50
C LEU A 26 13.40 7.10 1.40
N GLY A 27 14.12 6.35 2.24
CA GLY A 27 13.63 5.22 3.02
C GLY A 27 12.44 5.53 3.94
N SER A 28 12.24 6.80 4.27
CA SER A 28 11.11 7.32 5.04
C SER A 28 9.82 7.51 4.24
N SER A 29 9.89 7.61 2.91
CA SER A 29 8.74 7.89 2.02
C SER A 29 8.37 6.68 1.17
N PHE A 30 7.42 5.88 1.66
CA PHE A 30 6.87 4.73 0.94
C PHE A 30 6.29 5.13 -0.44
N ALA A 31 5.65 6.29 -0.53
CA ALA A 31 5.06 6.79 -1.77
C ALA A 31 6.11 7.12 -2.84
N ALA A 32 7.24 7.72 -2.44
CA ALA A 32 8.32 8.06 -3.36
C ALA A 32 8.99 6.79 -3.90
N LEU A 33 9.31 5.84 -3.02
CA LEU A 33 9.89 4.55 -3.43
C LEU A 33 8.94 3.75 -4.34
N SER A 34 7.63 3.76 -4.06
CA SER A 34 6.61 3.14 -4.91
C SER A 34 6.46 3.82 -6.27
N ALA A 35 6.67 5.14 -6.35
CA ALA A 35 6.70 5.85 -7.62
C ALA A 35 7.91 5.44 -8.44
N LEU A 36 9.10 5.40 -7.83
CA LEU A 36 10.34 4.98 -8.48
C LEU A 36 10.28 3.54 -8.97
N ALA A 37 9.73 2.62 -8.17
CA ALA A 37 9.57 1.21 -8.54
C ALA A 37 8.68 0.98 -9.79
N ARG A 38 7.91 1.98 -10.22
CA ARG A 38 7.05 1.91 -11.42
C ARG A 38 7.70 2.51 -12.68
N VAL A 39 8.86 3.17 -12.55
CA VAL A 39 9.49 3.90 -13.66
C VAL A 39 10.09 2.96 -14.71
N SER A 40 10.72 1.87 -14.28
CA SER A 40 11.34 0.89 -15.18
C SER A 40 11.49 -0.47 -14.51
N ALA A 41 11.71 -1.54 -15.28
CA ALA A 41 11.98 -2.88 -14.74
C ALA A 41 13.22 -2.92 -13.83
N ARG A 42 14.25 -2.14 -14.15
CA ARG A 42 15.45 -2.02 -13.31
C ARG A 42 15.14 -1.34 -11.98
N PHE A 43 14.40 -0.24 -12.02
CA PHE A 43 13.99 0.49 -10.81
C PHE A 43 13.04 -0.36 -9.97
N HIS A 44 12.18 -1.13 -10.63
CA HIS A 44 11.32 -2.10 -9.97
C HIS A 44 12.15 -3.07 -9.13
N ALA A 45 13.20 -3.69 -9.69
CA ALA A 45 14.03 -4.64 -8.94
C ALA A 45 14.71 -4.00 -7.71
N VAL A 46 15.30 -2.81 -7.87
CA VAL A 46 16.04 -2.13 -6.79
C VAL A 46 15.11 -1.57 -5.71
N PHE A 47 14.14 -0.74 -6.09
CA PHE A 47 13.29 -0.06 -5.11
C PHE A 47 12.22 -0.98 -4.51
N THR A 48 11.77 -2.03 -5.22
CA THR A 48 10.92 -3.08 -4.60
C THR A 48 11.71 -3.88 -3.58
N ARG A 49 13.02 -4.02 -3.70
CA ARG A 49 13.80 -4.61 -2.61
C ARG A 49 13.79 -3.68 -1.38
N LEU A 50 14.14 -2.41 -1.56
CA LEU A 50 14.24 -1.44 -0.46
C LEU A 50 12.90 -1.10 0.22
N LEU A 51 11.79 -1.19 -0.52
CA LEU A 51 10.43 -1.08 0.02
C LEU A 51 10.12 -2.17 1.04
N TYR A 52 10.70 -3.37 0.89
CA TYR A 52 10.33 -4.56 1.66
C TYR A 52 11.50 -5.17 2.45
N ASP A 53 12.75 -4.69 2.31
CA ASP A 53 13.95 -5.20 3.00
C ASP A 53 13.92 -4.98 4.53
N SER A 54 12.98 -4.18 5.04
CA SER A 54 12.67 -4.12 6.46
C SER A 54 11.34 -4.81 6.76
N PRO A 55 11.29 -5.79 7.68
CA PRO A 55 10.03 -6.41 8.10
C PRO A 55 9.02 -5.35 8.59
N ALA A 56 9.48 -4.29 9.25
CA ALA A 56 8.62 -3.19 9.68
C ALA A 56 7.86 -2.51 8.52
N LYS A 57 8.48 -2.42 7.33
CA LYS A 57 7.85 -1.85 6.11
C LYS A 57 6.97 -2.86 5.38
N ALA A 58 7.30 -4.16 5.43
CA ALA A 58 6.41 -5.21 4.92
C ALA A 58 5.09 -5.30 5.71
N TYR A 59 5.09 -4.90 6.99
CA TYR A 59 3.90 -4.77 7.83
C TYR A 59 3.26 -3.38 7.77
N ASP A 60 3.74 -2.48 6.91
CA ASP A 60 3.21 -1.12 6.76
C ASP A 60 1.75 -1.20 6.28
N PRO A 61 0.80 -0.55 6.98
CA PRO A 61 -0.58 -0.44 6.55
C PRO A 61 -0.74 0.00 5.09
N ILE A 62 0.07 0.96 4.63
CA ILE A 62 0.02 1.53 3.28
C ILE A 62 0.30 0.45 2.24
N LEU A 63 1.21 -0.49 2.53
CA LEU A 63 1.56 -1.56 1.60
C LEU A 63 0.39 -2.54 1.44
N ILE A 64 -0.04 -3.18 2.53
CA ILE A 64 -1.04 -4.27 2.46
C ILE A 64 -2.43 -3.69 2.13
N ILE A 65 -2.87 -2.67 2.88
CA ILE A 65 -4.18 -2.05 2.68
C ILE A 65 -4.23 -1.30 1.34
N GLY A 66 -3.18 -0.55 1.01
CA GLY A 66 -3.10 0.15 -0.26
C GLY A 66 -3.10 -0.80 -1.45
N ALA A 67 -2.35 -1.91 -1.38
CA ALA A 67 -2.37 -2.91 -2.43
C ALA A 67 -3.74 -3.57 -2.59
N ALA A 68 -4.41 -3.91 -1.48
CA ALA A 68 -5.77 -4.45 -1.51
C ALA A 68 -6.78 -3.48 -2.11
N ARG A 69 -6.74 -2.20 -1.70
CA ARG A 69 -7.62 -1.15 -2.20
C ARG A 69 -7.36 -0.79 -3.67
N CYS A 70 -6.13 -0.92 -4.16
CA CYS A 70 -5.77 -0.59 -5.55
C CYS A 70 -5.80 -1.82 -6.48
N GLY A 71 -6.14 -3.00 -5.97
CA GLY A 71 -6.19 -4.23 -6.76
C GLY A 71 -4.81 -4.78 -7.13
N ASN A 72 -3.74 -4.36 -6.45
CA ASN A 72 -2.38 -4.80 -6.72
C ASN A 72 -2.11 -6.17 -6.08
N LEU A 73 -2.60 -7.22 -6.75
CA LEU A 73 -2.47 -8.61 -6.32
C LEU A 73 -0.99 -9.03 -6.17
N ALA A 74 -0.12 -8.60 -7.09
CA ALA A 74 1.30 -8.97 -7.06
C ALA A 74 2.00 -8.47 -5.80
N ALA A 75 1.72 -7.23 -5.37
CA ALA A 75 2.27 -6.69 -4.13
C ALA A 75 1.75 -7.43 -2.88
N LEU A 76 0.47 -7.83 -2.86
CA LEU A 76 -0.09 -8.63 -1.76
C LEU A 76 0.51 -10.03 -1.69
N GLN A 77 0.66 -10.70 -2.84
CA GLN A 77 1.30 -12.01 -2.92
C GLN A 77 2.74 -11.94 -2.43
N LEU A 78 3.50 -10.94 -2.89
CA LEU A 78 4.86 -10.72 -2.44
C LEU A 78 4.93 -10.47 -0.92
N ALA A 79 4.08 -9.59 -0.39
CA ALA A 79 4.03 -9.28 1.04
C ALA A 79 3.71 -10.52 1.89
N HIS A 80 2.75 -11.33 1.47
CA HIS A 80 2.33 -12.52 2.20
C HIS A 80 3.35 -13.66 2.08
N GLU A 81 3.75 -14.03 0.86
CA GLU A 81 4.55 -15.23 0.59
C GLU A 81 6.03 -15.05 0.95
N LYS A 82 6.59 -13.86 0.71
CA LYS A 82 8.01 -13.60 0.96
C LYS A 82 8.27 -13.02 2.36
N TYR A 83 7.34 -12.21 2.88
CA TYR A 83 7.55 -11.45 4.11
C TYR A 83 6.63 -11.86 5.27
N GLY A 84 5.71 -12.80 5.06
CA GLY A 84 4.84 -13.32 6.12
C GLY A 84 3.78 -12.33 6.59
N ALA A 85 3.36 -11.39 5.75
CA ALA A 85 2.34 -10.41 6.09
C ALA A 85 1.02 -11.08 6.54
N ASP A 86 0.53 -10.67 7.71
CA ASP A 86 -0.77 -11.10 8.24
C ASP A 86 -1.92 -10.39 7.51
N LEU A 87 -2.72 -11.18 6.81
CA LEU A 87 -3.84 -10.73 5.99
C LEU A 87 -5.12 -10.47 6.81
N ASN A 88 -5.15 -10.83 8.10
CA ASN A 88 -6.28 -10.57 9.00
C ASN A 88 -6.10 -9.29 9.81
N ARG A 89 -4.89 -8.75 9.85
CA ARG A 89 -4.57 -7.61 10.70
C ARG A 89 -5.34 -6.37 10.27
N THR A 90 -6.15 -5.85 11.18
CA THR A 90 -6.89 -4.60 10.97
C THR A 90 -5.96 -3.41 11.10
N ARG A 91 -6.06 -2.46 10.17
CA ARG A 91 -5.26 -1.23 10.18
C ARG A 91 -6.13 -0.01 9.97
N ILE A 92 -5.73 1.09 10.62
CA ILE A 92 -6.24 2.42 10.33
C ILE A 92 -5.78 2.82 8.93
N TYR A 93 -6.71 3.31 8.13
CA TYR A 93 -6.41 3.85 6.82
C TYR A 93 -7.28 5.09 6.59
N PRO A 94 -6.72 6.31 6.66
CA PRO A 94 -7.50 7.54 6.69
C PRO A 94 -8.39 7.70 5.46
N ILE A 95 -9.60 8.23 5.65
CA ILE A 95 -10.50 8.59 4.56
C ILE A 95 -10.02 9.89 3.89
N THR A 96 -10.00 9.91 2.56
CA THR A 96 -9.70 11.13 1.79
C THR A 96 -10.91 12.06 1.76
N ALA A 97 -10.69 13.36 1.53
CA ALA A 97 -11.79 14.33 1.40
C ALA A 97 -12.77 13.94 0.28
N LYS A 98 -12.27 13.34 -0.82
CA LYS A 98 -13.09 12.82 -1.92
C LYS A 98 -13.99 11.66 -1.47
N GLU A 99 -13.42 10.66 -0.79
CA GLU A 99 -14.18 9.52 -0.24
C GLU A 99 -15.21 10.01 0.80
N LYS A 100 -14.85 10.99 1.64
CA LYS A 100 -15.76 11.58 2.64
C LYS A 100 -17.00 12.20 1.99
N SER A 101 -16.81 12.92 0.88
CA SER A 101 -17.91 13.50 0.09
C SER A 101 -18.79 12.42 -0.54
N GLN A 102 -18.18 11.38 -1.11
CA GLN A 102 -18.90 10.26 -1.72
C GLN A 102 -19.75 9.46 -0.73
N LEU A 103 -19.26 9.30 0.51
CA LEU A 103 -20.00 8.63 1.59
C LEU A 103 -21.03 9.54 2.28
N GLY A 104 -21.14 10.82 1.88
CA GLY A 104 -22.09 11.76 2.47
C GLY A 104 -21.80 12.10 3.94
N ILE A 105 -20.56 11.91 4.41
CA ILE A 105 -20.21 12.10 5.82
C ILE A 105 -20.06 13.60 6.11
N LYS A 106 -21.02 14.16 6.85
CA LYS A 106 -21.10 15.62 7.12
C LYS A 106 -20.31 16.07 8.35
N TYR A 107 -20.00 15.18 9.28
CA TYR A 107 -19.32 15.49 10.53
C TYR A 107 -17.80 15.34 10.42
N ASN A 108 -17.07 15.87 11.40
CA ASN A 108 -15.63 15.67 11.51
C ASN A 108 -15.35 14.25 11.99
N LEU A 109 -14.53 13.54 11.22
CA LEU A 109 -14.03 12.21 11.56
C LEU A 109 -12.61 12.36 12.08
N SER A 110 -12.27 11.59 13.12
CA SER A 110 -10.87 11.41 13.47
C SER A 110 -10.11 10.75 12.30
N PRO A 111 -8.80 11.00 12.14
CA PRO A 111 -7.98 10.26 11.16
C PRO A 111 -8.01 8.74 11.37
N ALA A 112 -8.31 8.30 12.61
CA ALA A 112 -8.47 6.91 13.01
C ALA A 112 -9.87 6.32 12.73
N ALA A 113 -10.79 7.09 12.15
CA ALA A 113 -12.18 6.70 12.05
C ALA A 113 -12.44 5.51 11.10
N ARG A 114 -11.58 5.31 10.09
CA ARG A 114 -11.65 4.17 9.18
C ARG A 114 -10.54 3.19 9.48
N TRP A 115 -10.92 1.95 9.70
CA TRP A 115 -10.00 0.84 9.91
C TRP A 115 -10.64 -0.47 9.47
N GLY A 116 -9.84 -1.45 9.10
CA GLY A 116 -10.31 -2.78 8.70
C GLY A 116 -9.19 -3.68 8.22
N ALA A 117 -9.51 -4.95 7.99
CA ALA A 117 -8.62 -5.91 7.36
C ALA A 117 -8.52 -5.68 5.83
N PRO A 118 -7.43 -6.13 5.16
CA PRO A 118 -7.24 -6.06 3.71
C PRO A 118 -8.47 -6.45 2.88
N LEU A 119 -9.23 -7.47 3.32
CA LEU A 119 -10.45 -7.91 2.65
C LEU A 119 -11.50 -6.79 2.51
N HIS A 120 -11.73 -6.00 3.57
CA HIS A 120 -12.69 -4.89 3.54
C HIS A 120 -12.38 -3.88 2.44
N PHE A 121 -11.10 -3.54 2.29
CA PHE A 121 -10.65 -2.57 1.29
C PHE A 121 -10.74 -3.12 -0.13
N ALA A 122 -10.41 -4.40 -0.32
CA ALA A 122 -10.57 -5.06 -1.63
C ALA A 122 -12.04 -5.13 -2.06
N VAL A 123 -12.94 -5.45 -1.12
CA VAL A 123 -14.39 -5.51 -1.36
C VAL A 123 -14.96 -4.11 -1.62
N ALA A 124 -14.65 -3.13 -0.79
CA ALA A 124 -15.14 -1.75 -0.95
C ALA A 124 -14.67 -1.10 -2.26
N ALA A 125 -13.49 -1.49 -2.76
CA ALA A 125 -12.97 -1.04 -4.05
C ALA A 125 -13.43 -1.89 -5.25
N GLY A 126 -14.15 -3.00 -5.02
CA GLY A 126 -14.66 -3.89 -6.08
C GLY A 126 -13.60 -4.76 -6.77
N HIS A 127 -12.45 -5.00 -6.12
CA HIS A 127 -11.34 -5.74 -6.71
C HIS A 127 -11.47 -7.26 -6.53
N MET A 128 -12.41 -7.87 -7.27
CA MET A 128 -12.79 -9.29 -7.13
C MET A 128 -11.64 -10.29 -7.26
N LYS A 129 -10.61 -10.00 -8.07
CA LYS A 129 -9.41 -10.85 -8.17
C LYS A 129 -8.65 -10.92 -6.85
N VAL A 130 -8.50 -9.78 -6.18
CA VAL A 130 -7.87 -9.70 -4.85
C VAL A 130 -8.75 -10.36 -3.81
N VAL A 131 -10.07 -10.11 -3.84
CA VAL A 131 -11.03 -10.75 -2.93
C VAL A 131 -10.94 -12.28 -3.03
N SER A 132 -10.98 -12.83 -4.24
CA SER A 132 -10.90 -14.27 -4.48
C SER A 132 -9.59 -14.86 -3.95
N TRP A 133 -8.47 -14.15 -4.17
CA TRP A 133 -7.18 -14.59 -3.66
C TRP A 133 -7.11 -14.53 -2.12
N LEU A 134 -7.58 -13.44 -1.50
CA LEU A 134 -7.62 -13.34 -0.03
C LEU A 134 -8.46 -14.46 0.58
N LEU A 135 -9.64 -14.74 0.04
CA LEU A 135 -10.49 -15.85 0.48
C LEU A 135 -9.80 -17.21 0.33
N SER A 136 -9.04 -17.42 -0.76
CA SER A 136 -8.26 -18.65 -0.96
C SER A 136 -7.15 -18.87 0.08
N LYS A 137 -6.72 -17.79 0.76
CA LYS A 137 -5.73 -17.85 1.84
C LYS A 137 -6.34 -18.04 3.23
N GLY A 138 -7.66 -18.24 3.33
CA GLY A 138 -8.35 -18.52 4.60
C GLY A 138 -8.43 -17.31 5.53
N VAL A 139 -8.51 -16.09 4.98
CA VAL A 139 -8.72 -14.89 5.79
C VAL A 139 -10.05 -14.94 6.52
N ASN A 140 -10.10 -14.34 7.71
CA ASN A 140 -11.32 -14.18 8.49
C ASN A 140 -12.28 -13.22 7.77
N ILE A 141 -13.39 -13.76 7.28
CA ILE A 141 -14.44 -13.00 6.59
C ILE A 141 -15.17 -12.07 7.56
N GLU A 142 -15.27 -12.49 8.83
CA GLU A 142 -15.91 -11.75 9.92
C GLU A 142 -14.92 -10.82 10.65
N ALA A 143 -13.79 -10.50 10.02
CA ALA A 143 -12.87 -9.51 10.58
C ALA A 143 -13.63 -8.19 10.78
N PRO A 144 -13.40 -7.45 11.87
CA PRO A 144 -14.11 -6.21 12.11
C PRO A 144 -13.60 -5.10 11.18
N GLY A 145 -14.46 -4.15 10.86
CA GLY A 145 -14.14 -2.99 10.04
C GLY A 145 -15.14 -1.87 10.22
N ARG A 146 -14.70 -0.63 9.97
CA ARG A 146 -15.52 0.58 10.12
C ARG A 146 -15.44 1.46 8.88
N LEU A 147 -16.56 2.13 8.55
CA LEU A 147 -16.70 3.03 7.40
C LEU A 147 -16.58 2.34 6.02
N TYR A 148 -17.04 1.10 5.90
CA TYR A 148 -17.23 0.42 4.60
C TYR A 148 -18.70 0.15 4.25
N CYS A 149 -19.55 0.00 5.26
CA CYS A 149 -21.00 -0.04 5.10
C CYS A 149 -21.58 1.30 5.56
N GLY A 150 -22.73 1.70 4.99
CA GLY A 150 -23.47 2.89 5.41
C GLY A 150 -24.19 2.72 6.77
N CYS A 151 -23.85 1.68 7.55
CA CYS A 151 -24.45 1.45 8.85
C CYS A 151 -23.78 2.36 9.88
N GLU A 152 -24.57 3.08 10.68
CA GLU A 152 -24.09 3.90 11.79
C GLU A 152 -23.54 3.00 12.90
N THR A 153 -22.23 2.78 12.95
CA THR A 153 -21.61 2.08 14.08
C THR A 153 -21.48 3.05 15.25
N VAL A 154 -22.20 2.76 16.33
CA VAL A 154 -22.41 3.63 17.51
C VAL A 154 -21.21 3.68 18.46
N GLU A 155 -20.14 2.90 18.24
CA GLU A 155 -19.01 2.85 19.18
C GLU A 155 -17.67 3.01 18.45
N GLU A 156 -16.84 3.95 18.94
CA GLU A 156 -15.56 4.37 18.33
C GLU A 156 -14.38 3.42 18.63
N ASN A 157 -14.63 2.26 19.24
CA ASN A 157 -13.56 1.43 19.78
C ASN A 157 -13.00 0.47 18.72
N MET A 158 -11.77 0.74 18.28
CA MET A 158 -10.94 -0.21 17.55
C MET A 158 -10.65 -1.42 18.46
N PRO A 159 -10.90 -2.67 18.04
CA PRO A 159 -10.51 -3.84 18.82
C PRO A 159 -8.98 -3.88 18.94
N THR A 160 -8.49 -3.94 20.19
CA THR A 160 -7.07 -3.98 20.57
C THR A 160 -6.40 -5.28 20.15
#